data_AF-D6Z008-F1
#
_entry.id   AF-D6Z008-F1
#
_cell.length_a   1.000
_cell.length_b   1.000
_cell.length_c   1.000
_cell.angle_alpha   90.00
_cell.angle_beta   90.00
_cell.angle_gamma   90.00
#
_symmetry.space_group_name_H-M   'P 1'
#
loop_
_entity.id
_entity.type
_entity.pdbx_description
1 polymer ?
#
loop_
_entity_poly.entity_id
_entity_poly.type
_entity_poly.pdbx_seq_one_letter_code
_entity_poly.pdbx_strand_id
1 'polypeptide(L)'
;MDPSPEPAPAEPPTSPRAAESPFRRLLNLLGISKNPDTAEEIEKEIQEILDEGEEQGLITPEEGEMIAGIMELKDTQAYEVMTPRAEMVMAEAATPLADLLQLIIDRGFSRIPVYRDSPDQIIGILHAKDLLPYCLNGSEPPTAGMLAKPAVFVQEKSKVIKLLKSFQQQKNHMAVVNDEFGGVRGLITLEDIVEEIVGDIVDEHDRTTRRWKVVDPNTVLADAKVDIEEVEDFFGTELPEGPYESLGGLILHHLDQVPPPGVTLSIESLVFEVIAADKRRVLTVKIQKKIT
;
A
#
# COMPACT_ATOMS: atom_id res chain seq x y z
N MET A 1 41.62 -42.53 52.88
CA MET A 1 41.80 -41.18 52.31
C MET A 1 40.58 -40.91 51.47
N ASP A 2 39.61 -40.21 52.06
CA ASP A 2 38.40 -39.75 51.37
C ASP A 2 38.77 -38.70 50.30
N PRO A 3 38.17 -38.73 49.10
CA PRO A 3 38.24 -37.62 48.18
C PRO A 3 37.28 -36.50 48.65
N SER A 4 37.83 -35.29 48.76
CA SER A 4 37.11 -34.06 49.11
C SER A 4 35.94 -33.76 48.16
N PRO A 5 34.85 -33.14 48.64
CA PRO A 5 33.71 -32.79 47.80
C PRO A 5 33.99 -31.57 46.92
N GLU A 6 33.46 -31.61 45.71
CA GLU A 6 33.48 -30.56 44.69
C GLU A 6 32.67 -29.33 45.16
N PRO A 7 33.13 -28.08 44.91
CA PRO A 7 32.40 -26.89 45.34
C PRO A 7 31.18 -26.62 44.45
N ALA A 8 30.06 -26.26 45.07
CA ALA A 8 28.81 -25.91 44.38
C ALA A 8 28.97 -24.63 43.50
N PRO A 9 28.25 -24.53 42.37
CA PRO A 9 28.34 -23.39 41.47
C PRO A 9 27.75 -22.12 42.12
N ALA A 10 28.44 -20.99 41.91
CA ALA A 10 28.03 -19.67 42.41
C ALA A 10 26.75 -19.16 41.73
N GLU A 11 25.83 -18.61 42.51
CA GLU A 11 24.63 -17.92 42.02
C GLU A 11 25.02 -16.66 41.22
N PRO A 12 24.30 -16.34 40.12
CA PRO A 12 24.57 -15.13 39.33
C PRO A 12 24.15 -13.86 40.10
N PRO A 13 24.83 -12.72 39.87
CA PRO A 13 24.58 -11.49 40.60
C PRO A 13 23.19 -10.91 40.27
N THR A 14 22.44 -10.54 41.32
CA THR A 14 21.20 -9.78 41.20
C THR A 14 21.48 -8.41 40.59
N SER A 15 20.88 -8.11 39.44
CA SER A 15 20.96 -6.81 38.77
C SER A 15 20.43 -5.67 39.67
N PRO A 16 21.04 -4.47 39.64
CA PRO A 16 20.64 -3.35 40.49
C PRO A 16 19.25 -2.82 40.12
N ARG A 17 18.43 -2.52 41.14
CA ARG A 17 17.12 -1.87 41.00
C ARG A 17 17.23 -0.58 40.18
N ALA A 18 16.66 -0.58 38.97
CA ALA A 18 16.54 0.62 38.16
C ALA A 18 15.56 1.60 38.82
N ALA A 19 15.99 2.86 39.00
CA ALA A 19 15.14 3.94 39.45
C ALA A 19 13.97 4.13 38.46
N GLU A 20 12.76 4.32 38.99
CA GLU A 20 11.53 4.41 38.21
C GLU A 20 11.55 5.62 37.26
N SER A 21 11.32 5.37 35.97
CA SER A 21 11.19 6.40 34.93
C SER A 21 10.03 7.35 35.24
N PRO A 22 10.17 8.68 35.03
CA PRO A 22 9.08 9.65 35.20
C PRO A 22 7.83 9.28 34.39
N PHE A 23 7.99 8.55 33.29
CA PHE A 23 6.92 7.97 32.50
C PHE A 23 6.05 6.98 33.29
N ARG A 24 6.65 6.13 34.14
CA ARG A 24 5.92 5.19 35.00
C ARG A 24 5.11 5.89 36.10
N ARG A 25 5.57 7.04 36.58
CA ARG A 25 4.81 7.83 37.56
C ARG A 25 3.58 8.48 36.94
N LEU A 26 3.68 8.90 35.68
CA LEU A 26 2.56 9.45 34.93
C LEU A 26 1.49 8.37 34.67
N LEU A 27 1.92 7.17 34.23
CA LEU A 27 1.03 6.02 34.02
C LEU A 27 0.31 5.57 35.30
N ASN A 28 1.02 5.51 36.43
CA ASN A 28 0.42 5.16 37.73
C ASN A 28 -0.60 6.20 38.23
N LEU A 29 -0.45 7.48 37.84
CA LEU A 29 -1.38 8.54 38.22
C LEU A 29 -2.70 8.46 37.45
N LEU A 30 -2.67 7.89 36.24
CA LEU A 30 -3.82 7.73 35.35
C LEU A 30 -4.61 6.43 35.60
N GLY A 31 -4.24 5.64 36.61
CA GLY A 31 -4.99 4.41 36.96
C GLY A 31 -4.81 3.25 35.98
N ILE A 32 -3.89 3.40 35.02
CA ILE A 32 -3.48 2.36 34.07
C ILE A 32 -2.54 1.40 34.80
N SER A 33 -3.14 0.58 35.67
CA SER A 33 -2.46 -0.51 36.38
C SER A 33 -3.03 -1.84 35.91
N LYS A 34 -2.69 -2.19 34.68
CA LYS A 34 -2.49 -3.58 34.29
C LYS A 34 -1.10 -3.63 33.68
N ASN A 35 -0.25 -4.52 34.16
CA ASN A 35 0.86 -4.95 33.30
C ASN A 35 0.19 -5.76 32.20
N PRO A 36 0.22 -5.31 30.93
CA PRO A 36 -0.18 -6.19 29.86
C PRO A 36 0.80 -7.36 29.85
N ASP A 37 0.27 -8.57 30.02
CA ASP A 37 1.04 -9.81 30.07
C ASP A 37 1.32 -10.34 28.65
N THR A 38 0.70 -9.74 27.62
CA THR A 38 0.81 -10.12 26.21
C THR A 38 1.00 -8.93 25.25
N ALA A 39 1.55 -9.19 24.06
CA ALA A 39 1.70 -8.17 23.02
C ALA A 39 0.34 -7.63 22.54
N GLU A 40 -0.68 -8.49 22.44
CA GLU A 40 -2.05 -8.12 22.06
C GLU A 40 -2.68 -7.15 23.07
N GLU A 41 -2.41 -7.33 24.36
CA GLU A 41 -2.89 -6.41 25.41
C GLU A 41 -2.22 -5.03 25.32
N ILE A 42 -0.92 -4.99 24.98
CA ILE A 42 -0.20 -3.72 24.75
C ILE A 42 -0.77 -3.01 23.52
N GLU A 43 -1.00 -3.74 22.42
CA GLU A 43 -1.54 -3.16 21.19
C GLU A 43 -2.94 -2.58 21.43
N LYS A 44 -3.78 -3.31 22.18
CA LYS A 44 -5.09 -2.81 22.57
C LYS A 44 -5.02 -1.57 23.46
N GLU A 45 -4.12 -1.52 24.43
CA GLU A 45 -3.91 -0.35 25.28
C GLU A 45 -3.46 0.87 24.47
N ILE A 46 -2.57 0.67 23.47
CA ILE A 46 -2.17 1.73 22.56
C ILE A 46 -3.35 2.21 21.71
N GLN A 47 -4.19 1.30 21.20
CA GLN A 47 -5.38 1.68 20.44
C GLN A 47 -6.37 2.49 21.28
N GLU A 48 -6.64 2.07 22.53
CA GLU A 48 -7.50 2.81 23.45
C GLU A 48 -6.97 4.24 23.69
N ILE A 49 -5.64 4.43 23.77
CA ILE A 49 -5.00 5.75 23.90
C ILE A 49 -5.15 6.60 22.62
N LEU A 50 -5.09 5.98 21.43
CA LEU A 50 -5.29 6.68 20.16
C LEU A 50 -6.73 7.17 20.04
N ASP A 51 -7.70 6.29 20.31
CA ASP A 51 -9.13 6.60 20.27
C ASP A 51 -9.48 7.75 21.25
N GLU A 52 -8.97 7.70 22.49
CA GLU A 52 -9.14 8.79 23.45
C GLU A 52 -8.49 10.10 22.99
N GLY A 53 -7.35 10.02 22.31
CA GLY A 53 -6.65 11.16 21.73
C GLY A 53 -7.42 11.83 20.59
N GLU A 54 -8.09 11.03 19.76
CA GLU A 54 -8.98 11.50 18.69
C GLU A 54 -10.24 12.15 19.23
N GLU A 55 -10.93 11.52 20.19
CA GLU A 55 -12.12 12.09 20.84
C GLU A 55 -11.83 13.45 21.51
N GLN A 56 -10.61 13.63 22.02
CA GLN A 56 -10.16 14.86 22.64
C GLN A 56 -9.60 15.89 21.64
N GLY A 57 -9.50 15.53 20.35
CA GLY A 57 -8.95 16.37 19.30
C GLY A 57 -7.45 16.66 19.44
N LEU A 58 -6.71 15.80 20.16
CA LEU A 58 -5.26 15.86 20.31
C LEU A 58 -4.53 15.13 19.16
N ILE A 59 -5.22 14.18 18.54
CA ILE A 59 -4.77 13.36 17.41
C ILE A 59 -5.86 13.46 16.34
N THR A 60 -5.46 13.60 15.08
CA THR A 60 -6.38 13.51 13.94
C THR A 60 -6.60 12.05 13.55
N PRO A 61 -7.76 11.67 12.97
CA PRO A 61 -8.00 10.30 12.49
C PRO A 61 -6.88 9.79 11.57
N GLU A 62 -6.37 10.66 10.69
CA GLU A 62 -5.27 10.32 9.78
C GLU A 62 -3.95 10.03 10.52
N GLU A 63 -3.66 10.77 11.58
CA GLU A 63 -2.49 10.49 12.44
C GLU A 63 -2.67 9.18 13.21
N GLY A 64 -3.89 8.86 13.64
CA GLY A 64 -4.24 7.59 14.29
C GLY A 64 -4.02 6.40 13.36
N GLU A 65 -4.54 6.47 12.13
CA GLU A 65 -4.34 5.47 11.07
C GLU A 65 -2.86 5.25 10.77
N MET A 66 -2.07 6.32 10.67
CA MET A 66 -0.62 6.21 10.44
C MET A 66 0.10 5.48 11.58
N ILE A 67 -0.30 5.71 12.83
CA ILE A 67 0.30 5.03 13.98
C ILE A 67 -0.09 3.55 13.97
N ALA A 68 -1.34 3.22 13.64
CA ALA A 68 -1.81 1.84 13.50
C ALA A 68 -1.03 1.09 12.38
N GLY A 69 -0.86 1.70 11.20
CA GLY A 69 -0.09 1.13 10.10
C GLY A 69 1.36 0.81 10.48
N ILE A 70 2.02 1.68 11.27
CA ILE A 70 3.37 1.41 11.81
C ILE A 70 3.39 0.17 12.73
N MET A 71 2.33 -0.03 13.52
CA MET A 71 2.23 -1.17 14.43
C MET A 71 2.08 -2.48 13.65
N GLU A 72 1.25 -2.50 12.60
CA GLU A 72 1.05 -3.67 11.72
C GLU A 72 2.32 -4.00 10.92
N LEU A 73 3.05 -2.99 10.45
CA LEU A 73 4.27 -3.15 9.66
C LEU A 73 5.38 -3.93 10.39
N LYS A 74 5.34 -3.94 11.72
CA LYS A 74 6.29 -4.69 12.57
C LYS A 74 6.27 -6.17 12.23
N ASP A 75 5.09 -6.73 11.98
CA ASP A 75 4.91 -8.15 11.73
C ASP A 75 4.65 -8.53 10.27
N THR A 76 4.37 -7.55 9.43
CA THR A 76 4.20 -7.70 7.98
C THR A 76 5.45 -8.25 7.30
N GLN A 77 5.27 -9.25 6.43
CA GLN A 77 6.33 -9.85 5.62
C GLN A 77 6.33 -9.30 4.19
N ALA A 78 7.48 -9.36 3.51
CA ALA A 78 7.65 -8.77 2.19
C ALA A 78 6.66 -9.31 1.13
N TYR A 79 6.26 -10.59 1.22
CA TYR A 79 5.31 -11.17 0.27
C TYR A 79 3.90 -10.60 0.37
N GLU A 80 3.56 -9.97 1.51
CA GLU A 80 2.22 -9.39 1.76
C GLU A 80 2.06 -8.05 1.06
N VAL A 81 3.16 -7.31 0.88
CA VAL A 81 3.19 -5.93 0.36
C VAL A 81 3.81 -5.84 -1.04
N MET A 82 4.59 -6.85 -1.47
CA MET A 82 5.28 -6.82 -2.76
C MET A 82 4.31 -6.72 -3.94
N THR A 83 4.74 -6.06 -5.01
CA THR A 83 4.15 -6.23 -6.35
C THR A 83 4.42 -7.66 -6.84
N PRO A 84 3.39 -8.50 -7.09
CA PRO A 84 3.58 -9.88 -7.54
C PRO A 84 4.29 -9.97 -8.89
N ARG A 85 5.03 -11.05 -9.13
CA ARG A 85 5.75 -11.28 -10.39
C ARG A 85 4.89 -11.10 -11.64
N ALA A 86 3.63 -11.53 -11.59
CA ALA A 86 2.72 -11.44 -12.73
C ALA A 86 2.39 -9.99 -13.13
N GLU A 87 2.56 -9.05 -12.21
CA GLU A 87 2.25 -7.63 -12.37
C GLU A 87 3.52 -6.79 -12.60
N MET A 88 4.70 -7.38 -12.42
CA MET A 88 5.97 -6.70 -12.68
C MET A 88 6.09 -6.30 -14.16
N VAL A 89 6.29 -5.00 -14.39
CA VAL A 89 6.77 -4.50 -15.67
C VAL A 89 8.29 -4.65 -15.71
N MET A 90 8.79 -5.41 -16.67
CA MET A 90 10.21 -5.76 -16.81
C MET A 90 10.67 -5.57 -18.25
N ALA A 91 11.98 -5.42 -18.44
CA ALA A 91 12.61 -5.35 -19.76
C ALA A 91 13.63 -6.47 -19.97
N GLU A 92 13.69 -7.03 -21.18
CA GLU A 92 14.74 -7.97 -21.54
C GLU A 92 16.07 -7.22 -21.72
N ALA A 93 17.20 -7.83 -21.37
CA ALA A 93 18.52 -7.23 -21.46
C ALA A 93 18.88 -6.68 -22.85
N ALA A 94 18.36 -7.31 -23.91
CA ALA A 94 18.59 -6.91 -25.29
C ALA A 94 17.65 -5.79 -25.79
N THR A 95 16.68 -5.35 -24.96
CA THR A 95 15.70 -4.32 -25.36
C THR A 95 16.41 -3.03 -25.78
N PRO A 96 16.17 -2.53 -27.01
CA PRO A 96 16.74 -1.27 -27.50
C PRO A 96 16.23 -0.04 -26.73
N LEU A 97 17.02 1.03 -26.75
CA LEU A 97 16.68 2.32 -26.11
C LEU A 97 15.28 2.85 -26.50
N ALA A 98 14.90 2.77 -27.78
CA ALA A 98 13.62 3.30 -28.25
C ALA A 98 12.43 2.60 -27.59
N ASP A 99 12.49 1.27 -27.50
CA ASP A 99 11.43 0.45 -26.88
C ASP A 99 11.39 0.66 -25.36
N LEU A 100 12.55 0.87 -24.72
CA LEU A 100 12.62 1.23 -23.30
C LEU A 100 11.96 2.57 -23.00
N LEU A 101 12.23 3.59 -23.82
CA LEU A 101 11.62 4.90 -23.69
C LEU A 101 10.10 4.80 -23.83
N GLN A 102 9.63 4.06 -24.84
CA GLN A 102 8.20 3.83 -25.04
C GLN A 102 7.57 3.13 -23.83
N LEU A 103 8.19 2.06 -23.34
CA LEU A 103 7.73 1.33 -22.16
C LEU A 103 7.61 2.24 -20.92
N ILE A 104 8.62 3.09 -20.68
CA ILE A 104 8.64 4.00 -19.54
C ILE A 104 7.60 5.11 -19.68
N ILE A 105 7.42 5.66 -20.88
CA ILE A 105 6.41 6.69 -21.13
C ILE A 105 5.00 6.13 -20.96
N ASP A 106 4.74 4.92 -21.45
CA ASP A 106 3.42 4.29 -21.40
C ASP A 106 3.05 3.84 -19.98
N ARG A 107 4.04 3.44 -19.17
CA ARG A 107 3.81 2.87 -17.85
C ARG A 107 4.12 3.82 -16.68
N GLY A 108 4.89 4.88 -16.92
CA GLY A 108 5.23 5.88 -15.91
C GLY A 108 6.28 5.46 -14.86
N PHE A 109 6.89 4.27 -14.99
CA PHE A 109 7.80 3.75 -13.96
C PHE A 109 9.18 4.40 -13.98
N SER A 110 9.66 4.79 -12.79
CA SER A 110 11.01 5.33 -12.59
C SER A 110 12.11 4.28 -12.62
N ARG A 111 11.77 3.01 -12.33
CA ARG A 111 12.69 1.88 -12.25
C ARG A 111 12.04 0.63 -12.84
N ILE A 112 12.80 -0.14 -13.60
CA ILE A 112 12.32 -1.35 -14.27
C ILE A 112 13.34 -2.48 -14.06
N PRO A 113 12.95 -3.66 -13.55
CA PRO A 113 13.81 -4.83 -13.52
C PRO A 113 14.20 -5.29 -14.93
N VAL A 114 15.48 -5.61 -15.11
CA VAL A 114 16.04 -6.10 -16.36
C VAL A 114 16.40 -7.57 -16.20
N TYR A 115 15.88 -8.42 -17.08
CA TYR A 115 16.13 -9.86 -17.04
C TYR A 115 16.90 -10.34 -18.26
N ARG A 116 17.46 -11.56 -18.19
CA ARG A 116 18.11 -12.23 -19.33
C ARG A 116 17.57 -13.64 -19.47
N ASP A 117 17.23 -14.05 -20.69
CA ASP A 117 16.75 -15.39 -21.06
C ASP A 117 15.38 -15.80 -20.45
N SER A 118 15.17 -15.54 -19.16
CA SER A 118 13.94 -15.81 -18.41
C SER A 118 13.61 -14.65 -17.47
N PRO A 119 12.33 -14.31 -17.26
CA PRO A 119 11.92 -13.31 -16.27
C PRO A 119 12.36 -13.62 -14.83
N ASP A 120 12.70 -14.88 -14.52
CA ASP A 120 13.24 -15.28 -13.22
C ASP A 120 14.73 -14.93 -13.06
N GLN A 121 15.41 -14.52 -14.13
CA GLN A 121 16.84 -14.19 -14.12
C GLN A 121 17.03 -12.67 -14.22
N ILE A 122 16.67 -11.96 -13.16
CA ILE A 122 16.93 -10.53 -13.04
C ILE A 122 18.44 -10.29 -12.95
N ILE A 123 18.98 -9.52 -13.89
CA ILE A 123 20.40 -9.14 -13.94
C ILE A 123 20.66 -7.75 -13.33
N GLY A 124 19.60 -6.95 -13.15
CA GLY A 124 19.72 -5.62 -12.57
C GLY A 124 18.43 -4.80 -12.66
N ILE A 125 18.52 -3.54 -12.26
CA ILE A 125 17.45 -2.54 -12.31
C ILE A 125 17.90 -1.39 -13.22
N LEU A 126 17.06 -1.04 -14.18
CA LEU A 126 17.20 0.15 -15.02
C LEU A 126 16.52 1.33 -14.34
N HIS A 127 17.18 2.50 -14.31
CA HIS A 127 16.51 3.74 -13.92
C HIS A 127 16.14 4.56 -15.16
N ALA A 128 14.91 5.06 -15.22
CA ALA A 128 14.43 5.86 -16.34
C ALA A 128 15.30 7.09 -16.62
N LYS A 129 15.76 7.78 -15.56
CA LYS A 129 16.64 8.95 -15.66
C LYS A 129 17.98 8.67 -16.35
N ASP A 130 18.45 7.42 -16.32
CA ASP A 130 19.74 7.04 -16.92
C ASP A 130 19.64 6.94 -18.46
N LEU A 131 18.43 7.02 -19.02
CA LEU A 131 18.19 7.08 -20.46
C LEU A 131 18.32 8.51 -21.02
N LEU A 132 18.17 9.53 -20.18
CA LEU A 132 18.18 10.94 -20.58
C LEU A 132 19.46 11.36 -21.34
N PRO A 133 20.68 10.94 -20.94
CA PRO A 133 21.91 11.32 -21.67
C PRO A 133 21.94 10.82 -23.13
N TYR A 134 21.21 9.76 -23.44
CA TYR A 134 21.15 9.15 -24.78
C TYR A 134 20.04 9.74 -25.65
N CYS A 135 19.11 10.50 -25.06
CA CYS A 135 18.08 11.22 -25.81
C CYS A 135 18.65 12.48 -26.49
N LEU A 136 19.77 13.01 -25.98
CA LEU A 136 20.38 14.25 -26.46
C LEU A 136 21.59 14.02 -27.37
N ASN A 137 22.20 12.82 -27.33
CA ASN A 137 23.45 12.51 -28.02
C ASN A 137 23.24 11.38 -29.04
N GLY A 138 23.70 11.56 -30.28
CA GLY A 138 23.66 10.56 -31.36
C GLY A 138 24.67 9.41 -31.20
N SER A 139 24.97 9.01 -29.97
CA SER A 139 25.79 7.84 -29.67
C SER A 139 25.03 6.55 -30.04
N GLU A 140 25.76 5.43 -30.16
CA GLU A 140 25.09 4.13 -30.28
C GLU A 140 24.14 3.92 -29.09
N PRO A 141 22.85 3.63 -29.34
CA PRO A 141 21.87 3.52 -28.27
C PRO A 141 22.20 2.28 -27.42
N PRO A 142 22.31 2.42 -26.08
CA PRO A 142 22.54 1.28 -25.22
C PRO A 142 21.30 0.37 -25.19
N THR A 143 21.54 -0.89 -24.83
CA THR A 143 20.46 -1.82 -24.48
C THR A 143 20.15 -1.75 -22.98
N ALA A 144 19.02 -2.31 -22.56
CA ALA A 144 18.61 -2.36 -21.14
C ALA A 144 19.72 -2.93 -20.24
N GLY A 145 20.34 -4.04 -20.67
CA GLY A 145 21.37 -4.73 -19.89
C GLY A 145 22.65 -3.92 -19.70
N MET A 146 22.96 -2.99 -20.61
CA MET A 146 24.14 -2.11 -20.48
C MET A 146 23.93 -1.01 -19.44
N LEU A 147 22.68 -0.61 -19.23
CA LEU A 147 22.30 0.45 -18.28
C LEU A 147 21.84 -0.10 -16.92
N ALA A 148 21.51 -1.39 -16.85
CA ALA A 148 21.06 -2.04 -15.63
C ALA A 148 22.14 -1.98 -14.55
N LYS A 149 21.74 -1.51 -13.36
CA LYS A 149 22.57 -1.52 -12.15
C LYS A 149 22.26 -2.76 -11.31
N PRO A 150 23.18 -3.24 -10.45
CA PRO A 150 22.94 -4.42 -9.63
C PRO A 150 21.63 -4.33 -8.84
N ALA A 151 20.81 -5.39 -8.90
CA ALA A 151 19.58 -5.48 -8.12
C ALA A 151 19.88 -5.92 -6.67
N VAL A 152 19.10 -5.41 -5.73
CA VAL A 152 19.05 -5.93 -4.36
C VAL A 152 18.03 -7.05 -4.31
N PHE A 153 18.37 -8.16 -3.68
CA PHE A 153 17.49 -9.31 -3.51
C PHE A 153 17.15 -9.52 -2.05
N VAL A 154 15.88 -9.81 -1.77
CA VAL A 154 15.36 -10.07 -0.43
C VAL A 154 14.51 -11.33 -0.44
N GLN A 155 14.38 -12.00 0.71
CA GLN A 155 13.53 -13.18 0.83
C GLN A 155 12.08 -12.76 1.05
N GLU A 156 11.13 -13.51 0.51
CA GLU A 156 9.68 -13.25 0.64
C GLU A 156 9.21 -13.17 2.11
N LYS A 157 9.88 -13.88 3.03
CA LYS A 157 9.59 -13.89 4.48
C LYS A 157 10.27 -12.77 5.27
N SER A 158 11.00 -11.88 4.61
CA SER A 158 11.70 -10.76 5.27
C SER A 158 10.69 -9.79 5.89
N LYS A 159 10.94 -9.34 7.13
CA LYS A 159 10.07 -8.35 7.78
C LYS A 159 10.21 -6.98 7.10
N VAL A 160 9.09 -6.36 6.75
CA VAL A 160 9.06 -5.10 6.00
C VAL A 160 9.78 -3.97 6.75
N ILE A 161 9.61 -3.87 8.07
CA ILE A 161 10.32 -2.88 8.90
C ILE A 161 11.86 -2.95 8.79
N LYS A 162 12.43 -4.13 8.48
CA LYS A 162 13.88 -4.27 8.23
C LYS A 162 14.25 -3.79 6.83
N LEU A 163 13.38 -4.02 5.85
CA LEU A 163 13.55 -3.52 4.48
C LEU A 163 13.50 -2.00 4.43
N LEU A 164 12.56 -1.37 5.13
CA LEU A 164 12.46 0.08 5.26
C LEU A 164 13.79 0.70 5.74
N LYS A 165 14.35 0.14 6.82
CA LYS A 165 15.65 0.58 7.37
C LYS A 165 16.78 0.36 6.37
N SER A 166 16.76 -0.74 5.62
CA SER A 166 17.76 -1.04 4.60
C SER A 166 17.70 -0.02 3.45
N PHE A 167 16.51 0.30 2.96
CA PHE A 167 16.28 1.32 1.92
C PHE A 167 16.78 2.71 2.35
N GLN A 168 16.48 3.13 3.58
CA GLN A 168 16.97 4.39 4.15
C GLN A 168 18.51 4.45 4.22
N GLN A 169 19.16 3.37 4.63
CA GLN A 169 20.62 3.32 4.80
C GLN A 169 21.38 3.23 3.48
N GLN A 170 20.89 2.40 2.56
CA GLN A 170 21.59 2.10 1.31
C GLN A 170 21.20 3.04 0.16
N LYS A 171 20.22 3.94 0.37
CA LYS A 171 19.64 4.79 -0.68
C LYS A 171 19.12 3.98 -1.87
N ASN A 172 18.63 2.78 -1.58
CA ASN A 172 17.96 1.89 -2.53
C ASN A 172 16.44 2.03 -2.32
N HIS A 173 15.68 1.99 -3.41
CA HIS A 173 14.23 2.22 -3.40
C HIS A 173 13.45 1.04 -4.01
N MET A 174 14.14 -0.05 -4.35
CA MET A 174 13.54 -1.22 -4.98
C MET A 174 14.40 -2.43 -4.65
N ALA A 175 13.75 -3.54 -4.32
CA ALA A 175 14.36 -4.85 -4.18
C ALA A 175 13.51 -5.90 -4.91
N VAL A 176 14.17 -6.92 -5.44
CA VAL A 176 13.52 -8.10 -6.01
C VAL A 176 13.29 -9.10 -4.89
N VAL A 177 12.07 -9.62 -4.81
CA VAL A 177 11.66 -10.58 -3.79
C VAL A 177 11.77 -11.99 -4.37
N ASN A 178 12.53 -12.85 -3.69
CA ASN A 178 12.75 -14.24 -4.09
C ASN A 178 12.17 -15.22 -3.07
N ASP A 179 11.84 -16.41 -3.56
CA ASP A 179 11.59 -17.59 -2.72
C ASP A 179 12.90 -18.22 -2.22
N GLU A 180 12.78 -19.29 -1.43
CA GLU A 180 13.92 -20.01 -0.85
C GLU A 180 14.76 -20.77 -1.89
N PHE A 181 14.24 -20.95 -3.10
CA PHE A 181 14.92 -21.62 -4.21
C PHE A 181 15.56 -20.62 -5.19
N GLY A 182 15.42 -19.32 -4.94
CA GLY A 182 15.96 -18.23 -5.76
C GLY A 182 15.07 -17.84 -6.94
N GLY A 183 13.83 -18.33 -7.01
CA GLY A 183 12.83 -17.90 -7.98
C GLY A 183 12.27 -16.52 -7.64
N VAL A 184 11.98 -15.72 -8.66
CA VAL A 184 11.42 -14.37 -8.47
C VAL A 184 9.95 -14.49 -8.13
N ARG A 185 9.56 -13.89 -7.00
CA ARG A 185 8.18 -13.84 -6.49
C ARG A 185 7.52 -12.49 -6.75
N GLY A 186 8.31 -11.43 -6.79
CA GLY A 186 7.83 -10.07 -7.01
C GLY A 186 8.94 -9.03 -6.87
N LEU A 187 8.54 -7.77 -6.71
CA LEU A 187 9.41 -6.68 -6.28
C LEU A 187 8.74 -5.90 -5.17
N ILE A 188 9.54 -5.22 -4.34
CA ILE A 188 9.05 -4.31 -3.31
C ILE A 188 9.80 -3.00 -3.42
N THR A 189 9.09 -1.89 -3.31
CA THR A 189 9.62 -0.53 -3.40
C THR A 189 9.56 0.18 -2.05
N LEU A 190 10.22 1.34 -1.95
CA LEU A 190 10.09 2.15 -0.73
C LEU A 190 8.68 2.72 -0.64
N GLU A 191 8.11 3.05 -1.79
CA GLU A 191 6.77 3.57 -1.97
C GLU A 191 5.72 2.59 -1.44
N ASP A 192 5.79 1.30 -1.81
CA ASP A 192 4.89 0.25 -1.31
C ASP A 192 4.93 0.17 0.23
N ILE A 193 6.12 0.31 0.84
CA ILE A 193 6.26 0.23 2.31
C ILE A 193 5.71 1.48 3.01
N VAL A 194 5.82 2.64 2.37
CA VAL A 194 5.28 3.89 2.91
C VAL A 194 3.76 3.91 2.78
N GLU A 195 3.21 3.34 1.71
CA GLU A 195 1.76 3.17 1.51
C GLU A 195 1.12 2.35 2.64
N GLU A 196 1.76 1.29 3.13
CA GLU A 196 1.25 0.54 4.30
C GLU A 196 1.23 1.37 5.61
N ILE A 197 2.02 2.44 5.69
CA ILE A 197 2.02 3.33 6.86
C ILE A 197 1.01 4.47 6.67
N VAL A 198 1.02 5.10 5.50
CA VAL A 198 0.27 6.33 5.27
C VAL A 198 -1.16 6.04 4.77
N GLY A 199 -1.41 4.80 4.35
CA GLY A 199 -2.59 4.45 3.55
C GLY A 199 -2.45 4.93 2.11
N ASP A 200 -3.50 4.75 1.31
CA ASP A 200 -3.65 5.42 0.02
C ASP A 200 -3.53 6.93 0.28
N ILE A 201 -2.36 7.53 0.01
CA ILE A 201 -2.25 8.99 -0.04
C ILE A 201 -3.14 9.41 -1.19
N VAL A 202 -4.38 9.82 -0.89
CA VAL A 202 -5.24 10.52 -1.84
C VAL A 202 -4.62 11.89 -2.06
N ASP A 203 -3.56 11.93 -2.86
CA ASP A 203 -2.90 13.15 -3.28
C ASP A 203 -3.91 13.97 -4.09
N GLU A 204 -4.05 15.26 -3.77
CA GLU A 204 -4.80 16.24 -4.56
C GLU A 204 -4.32 16.30 -6.04
N HIS A 205 -3.19 15.65 -6.34
CA HIS A 205 -2.59 15.52 -7.66
C HIS A 205 -2.43 14.10 -8.23
N ASP A 206 -3.00 13.05 -7.65
CA ASP A 206 -2.94 11.72 -8.28
C ASP A 206 -3.97 11.59 -9.42
N ARG A 207 -3.50 11.88 -10.65
CA ARG A 207 -4.31 11.81 -11.87
C ARG A 207 -4.39 10.41 -12.47
N THR A 208 -3.95 9.35 -11.78
CA THR A 208 -3.78 8.03 -12.41
C THR A 208 -4.70 6.91 -11.91
N THR A 209 -5.42 7.08 -10.81
CA THR A 209 -6.36 6.06 -10.33
C THR A 209 -7.72 6.66 -9.96
N ARG A 210 -8.28 7.45 -10.86
CA ARG A 210 -9.69 7.82 -10.71
C ARG A 210 -10.54 6.54 -10.76
N ARG A 211 -11.24 6.21 -9.66
CA ARG A 211 -12.30 5.17 -9.59
C ARG A 211 -13.47 5.43 -10.54
N TRP A 212 -13.39 6.50 -11.34
CA TRP A 212 -14.31 6.81 -12.42
C TRP A 212 -13.63 7.49 -13.63
N LYS A 213 -14.21 7.31 -14.80
CA LYS A 213 -13.82 7.97 -16.04
C LYS A 213 -14.86 8.99 -16.43
N VAL A 214 -14.47 10.26 -16.49
CA VAL A 214 -15.33 11.32 -17.03
C VAL A 214 -15.43 11.13 -18.55
N VAL A 215 -16.64 10.91 -19.04
CA VAL A 215 -16.93 10.80 -20.48
C VAL A 215 -17.15 12.19 -21.07
N ASP A 216 -17.93 13.01 -20.37
CA ASP A 216 -18.23 14.41 -20.69
C ASP A 216 -18.66 15.16 -19.40
N PRO A 217 -18.87 16.48 -19.42
CA PRO A 217 -19.22 17.25 -18.22
C PRO A 217 -20.47 16.78 -17.46
N ASN A 218 -21.35 16.01 -18.09
CA ASN A 218 -22.59 15.51 -17.50
C ASN A 218 -22.61 13.98 -17.41
N THR A 219 -21.55 13.27 -17.83
CA THR A 219 -21.52 11.81 -17.87
C THR A 219 -20.21 11.27 -17.32
N VAL A 220 -20.28 10.38 -16.32
CA VAL A 220 -19.13 9.64 -15.80
C VAL A 220 -19.40 8.13 -15.81
N LEU A 221 -18.33 7.34 -15.91
CA LEU A 221 -18.35 5.89 -15.78
C LEU A 221 -17.56 5.52 -14.52
N ALA A 222 -18.23 5.11 -13.46
CA ALA A 222 -17.67 4.89 -12.13
C ALA A 222 -17.66 3.40 -11.74
N ASP A 223 -16.66 3.01 -10.94
CA ASP A 223 -16.72 1.80 -10.14
C ASP A 223 -17.84 1.94 -9.09
N ALA A 224 -18.56 0.85 -8.84
CA ALA A 224 -19.66 0.85 -7.87
C ALA A 224 -19.20 1.05 -6.42
N LYS A 225 -17.89 0.98 -6.14
CA LYS A 225 -17.28 1.28 -4.83
C LYS A 225 -17.06 2.77 -4.55
N VAL A 226 -17.24 3.64 -5.55
CA VAL A 226 -17.12 5.09 -5.35
C VAL A 226 -18.09 5.52 -4.25
N ASP A 227 -17.59 6.34 -3.33
CA ASP A 227 -18.39 6.91 -2.24
C ASP A 227 -19.53 7.75 -2.81
N ILE A 228 -20.69 7.72 -2.16
CA ILE A 228 -21.81 8.50 -2.64
C ILE A 228 -21.56 10.01 -2.51
N GLU A 229 -20.82 10.44 -1.49
CA GLU A 229 -20.46 11.84 -1.28
C GLU A 229 -19.58 12.36 -2.42
N GLU A 230 -18.65 11.53 -2.93
CA GLU A 230 -17.84 11.88 -4.10
C GLU A 230 -18.73 12.15 -5.33
N VAL A 231 -19.78 11.36 -5.53
CA VAL A 231 -20.74 11.53 -6.65
C VAL A 231 -21.53 12.82 -6.50
N GLU A 232 -21.99 13.13 -5.29
CA GLU A 232 -22.72 14.36 -4.95
C GLU A 232 -21.89 15.61 -5.24
N ASP A 233 -20.64 15.62 -4.79
CA ASP A 233 -19.69 16.70 -4.99
C ASP A 233 -19.40 16.97 -6.47
N PHE A 234 -19.16 15.91 -7.25
CA PHE A 234 -18.86 16.05 -8.68
C PHE A 234 -20.04 16.60 -9.48
N PHE A 235 -21.25 16.11 -9.18
CA PHE A 235 -22.45 16.54 -9.89
C PHE A 235 -23.11 17.77 -9.28
N GLY A 236 -22.68 18.22 -8.10
CA GLY A 236 -23.29 19.32 -7.35
C GLY A 236 -24.77 19.04 -7.07
N THR A 237 -25.08 17.87 -6.54
CA THR A 237 -26.44 17.42 -6.21
C THR A 237 -26.42 16.69 -4.88
N GLU A 238 -27.52 16.76 -4.14
CA GLU A 238 -27.74 15.89 -2.97
C GLU A 238 -28.56 14.68 -3.43
N LEU A 239 -28.18 13.50 -2.97
CA LEU A 239 -28.88 12.24 -3.13
C LEU A 239 -29.59 11.89 -1.81
N PRO A 240 -30.59 11.00 -1.82
CA PRO A 240 -31.27 10.60 -0.59
C PRO A 240 -30.28 10.05 0.43
N GLU A 241 -30.54 10.27 1.72
CA GLU A 241 -29.83 9.58 2.78
C GLU A 241 -30.35 8.13 2.93
N GLY A 242 -29.47 7.20 3.29
CA GLY A 242 -29.86 5.82 3.53
C GLY A 242 -28.72 4.96 4.09
N PRO A 243 -28.96 3.66 4.33
CA PRO A 243 -27.97 2.74 4.86
C PRO A 243 -26.99 2.26 3.77
N TYR A 244 -26.33 3.20 3.10
CA TYR A 244 -25.33 2.96 2.06
C TYR A 244 -24.26 4.04 2.08
N GLU A 245 -23.03 3.63 1.80
CA GLU A 245 -21.86 4.53 1.68
C GLU A 245 -21.37 4.61 0.22
N SER A 246 -21.74 3.63 -0.62
CA SER A 246 -21.23 3.54 -2.00
C SER A 246 -22.33 3.59 -3.05
N LEU A 247 -21.92 3.95 -4.27
CA LEU A 247 -22.76 3.95 -5.46
C LEU A 247 -23.49 2.61 -5.70
N GLY A 248 -22.80 1.49 -5.49
CA GLY A 248 -23.38 0.15 -5.55
C GLY A 248 -24.40 -0.08 -4.43
N GLY A 249 -24.09 0.37 -3.22
CA GLY A 249 -25.00 0.33 -2.07
C GLY A 249 -26.30 1.08 -2.34
N LEU A 250 -26.22 2.29 -2.88
CA LEU A 250 -27.39 3.10 -3.27
C LEU A 250 -28.30 2.34 -4.26
N ILE A 251 -27.71 1.75 -5.31
CA ILE A 251 -28.45 1.04 -6.36
C ILE A 251 -29.10 -0.22 -5.80
N LEU A 252 -28.39 -0.99 -4.98
CA LEU A 252 -28.94 -2.18 -4.32
C LEU A 252 -30.08 -1.81 -3.37
N HIS A 253 -29.93 -0.71 -2.61
CA HIS A 253 -30.95 -0.23 -1.69
C HIS A 253 -32.23 0.19 -2.42
N HIS A 254 -32.12 0.84 -3.58
CA HIS A 254 -33.28 1.27 -4.36
C HIS A 254 -33.97 0.16 -5.14
N LEU A 255 -33.23 -0.89 -5.52
CA LEU A 255 -33.76 -1.98 -6.36
C LEU A 255 -34.04 -3.27 -5.58
N ASP A 256 -33.67 -3.33 -4.30
CA ASP A 256 -33.78 -4.50 -3.40
C ASP A 256 -33.07 -5.78 -3.91
N GLN A 257 -32.26 -5.67 -4.97
CA GLN A 257 -31.51 -6.77 -5.57
C GLN A 257 -30.36 -6.24 -6.42
N VAL A 258 -29.44 -7.13 -6.81
CA VAL A 258 -28.40 -6.81 -7.80
C VAL A 258 -29.03 -6.80 -9.20
N PRO A 259 -29.09 -5.65 -9.90
CA PRO A 259 -29.69 -5.59 -11.22
C PRO A 259 -28.76 -6.18 -12.30
N PRO A 260 -29.31 -6.74 -13.39
CA PRO A 260 -28.51 -7.08 -14.56
C PRO A 260 -27.97 -5.83 -15.27
N PRO A 261 -26.88 -5.96 -16.06
CA PRO A 261 -26.40 -4.90 -16.94
C PRO A 261 -27.49 -4.36 -17.89
N GLY A 262 -27.50 -3.04 -18.09
CA GLY A 262 -28.46 -2.30 -18.90
C GLY A 262 -29.66 -1.75 -18.13
N VAL A 263 -29.81 -2.09 -16.84
CA VAL A 263 -30.85 -1.47 -16.00
C VAL A 263 -30.51 -0.03 -15.70
N THR A 264 -31.50 0.84 -15.82
CA THR A 264 -31.39 2.26 -15.49
C THR A 264 -32.25 2.62 -14.29
N LEU A 265 -31.71 3.47 -13.44
CA LEU A 265 -32.36 4.02 -12.26
C LEU A 265 -32.23 5.54 -12.31
N SER A 266 -33.30 6.26 -12.00
CA SER A 266 -33.30 7.73 -11.93
C SER A 266 -33.55 8.15 -10.50
N ILE A 267 -32.60 8.87 -9.91
CA ILE A 267 -32.71 9.45 -8.57
C ILE A 267 -32.35 10.92 -8.72
N GLU A 268 -33.25 11.80 -8.29
CA GLU A 268 -33.09 13.24 -8.44
C GLU A 268 -32.72 13.67 -9.88
N SER A 269 -31.65 14.47 -9.99
CA SER A 269 -31.09 14.97 -11.24
C SER A 269 -30.16 13.98 -11.95
N LEU A 270 -29.95 12.79 -11.40
CA LEU A 270 -29.02 11.79 -11.94
C LEU A 270 -29.75 10.56 -12.50
N VAL A 271 -29.14 9.97 -13.54
CA VAL A 271 -29.52 8.70 -14.13
C VAL A 271 -28.34 7.75 -14.01
N PHE A 272 -28.56 6.63 -13.33
CA PHE A 272 -27.59 5.56 -13.10
C PHE A 272 -27.91 4.40 -14.03
N GLU A 273 -27.00 4.08 -14.95
CA GLU A 273 -27.09 2.95 -15.86
C GLU A 273 -26.06 1.89 -15.43
N VAL A 274 -26.53 0.68 -15.12
CA VAL A 274 -25.65 -0.42 -14.71
C VAL A 274 -24.94 -0.97 -15.94
N ILE A 275 -23.63 -0.79 -16.02
CA ILE A 275 -22.83 -1.26 -17.17
C ILE A 275 -22.33 -2.67 -16.93
N ALA A 276 -21.95 -3.00 -15.70
CA ALA A 276 -21.49 -4.33 -15.31
C ALA A 276 -21.95 -4.67 -13.89
N ALA A 277 -22.37 -5.91 -13.70
CA ALA A 277 -22.73 -6.49 -12.41
C ALA A 277 -22.41 -7.98 -12.41
N ASP A 278 -22.06 -8.52 -11.24
CA ASP A 278 -21.95 -9.96 -11.01
C ASP A 278 -23.18 -10.49 -10.24
N LYS A 279 -23.12 -11.72 -9.71
CA LYS A 279 -24.25 -12.32 -8.96
C LYS A 279 -24.50 -11.69 -7.59
N ARG A 280 -23.56 -10.91 -7.06
CA ARG A 280 -23.50 -10.44 -5.68
C ARG A 280 -23.46 -8.91 -5.57
N ARG A 281 -23.00 -8.20 -6.61
CA ARG A 281 -22.85 -6.73 -6.57
C ARG A 281 -22.83 -6.11 -7.96
N VAL A 282 -23.10 -4.81 -8.00
CA VAL A 282 -22.81 -3.94 -9.14
C VAL A 282 -21.30 -3.69 -9.20
N LEU A 283 -20.73 -3.62 -10.40
CA LEU A 283 -19.30 -3.41 -10.63
C LEU A 283 -19.03 -2.04 -11.25
N THR A 284 -19.81 -1.68 -12.28
CA THR A 284 -19.60 -0.43 -13.01
C THR A 284 -20.92 0.23 -13.34
N VAL A 285 -20.98 1.54 -13.12
CA VAL A 285 -22.18 2.35 -13.29
C VAL A 285 -21.83 3.56 -14.13
N LYS A 286 -22.65 3.85 -15.13
CA LYS A 286 -22.61 5.10 -15.86
C LYS A 286 -23.62 6.06 -15.24
N ILE A 287 -23.14 7.21 -14.80
CA ILE A 287 -23.96 8.25 -14.15
C ILE A 287 -24.10 9.40 -15.13
N GLN A 288 -25.33 9.87 -15.35
CA GLN A 288 -25.65 10.97 -16.25
C GLN A 288 -26.50 12.02 -15.54
N LYS A 289 -26.07 13.28 -15.59
CA LYS A 289 -26.88 14.41 -15.14
C LYS A 289 -27.95 14.73 -16.19
N LYS A 290 -29.22 14.75 -15.77
CA LYS A 290 -30.33 15.18 -16.61
C LYS A 290 -30.14 16.66 -16.95
N ILE A 291 -29.92 16.93 -18.23
CA ILE A 291 -29.96 18.30 -18.75
C ILE A 291 -31.43 18.71 -18.73
N THR A 292 -31.78 19.62 -17.83
CA THR A 292 -33.08 20.31 -17.84
C THR A 292 -33.00 21.54 -18.74
#